data_AF-A0A8T1BJ29-F1
#
_entry.id   AF-A0A8T1BJ29-F1
#
_cell.length_a   1.000
_cell.length_b   1.000
_cell.length_c   1.000
_cell.angle_alpha   90.00
_cell.angle_beta   90.00
_cell.angle_gamma   90.00
#
_symmetry.space_group_name_H-M   'P 1'
#
loop_
_entity.id
_entity.type
_entity.pdbx_description
1 polymer ?
#
loop_
_entity_poly.entity_id
_entity_poly.type
_entity_poly.pdbx_seq_one_letter_code
_entity_poly.pdbx_strand_id
1 'polypeptide(L)'
;MRVPTFAALLLPLGDVQAATTSSSVSSASSYVPWSLADNKTSLTIIESQLTMCTYSKVEECIQDPKLVSELGALYRAPGYCIAMDSAYVNITTTSAAIPNRYYPTSVEEAYDTGFSNKFSEWSDTNREQFEVDCPLLYNETIALGEDMLCCTESQYTGLSTQVRMIPGLCSACKENLRNIFCQFTCNPNNSMFLDINEVRIMSGDDEHEGQIFPAVEEATYYVGKDWIRDIYDFCEDDSSFSLLCNPNQDCTDGYGLMEYMGKYAYNSIGSPEQINVTTMDKFSEEIQMTEFCHCDDANETNCMSPMNNKMTSCVGVCGSLCAVSSDDTRTYTDACYGAESASVSGSGSVAGSDSDSTWAELNEYLATNIPETDWAPLNYFLVIFGGVVGILIIVGFIVAILRERRYNAVDRRSGTPQVIGPDTPDFHGVASAMAGSTGYLSFLDDFMTKKLRLWAAFVSKGNRPKKIIPMVLVVVVVCAVGLYNIDIETDPIKLWVSTSSTSYEERQHYGDIFNPFYRSEQIILVPKDGGSIYRSSILKEAIHVQNVAANVTYTSDDGEETIALDDICWKATGTGCT
;
A
#
# COMPACT_ATOMS: atom_id res chain seq x y z
N MET A 1 -2.25 17.64 40.76
CA MET A 1 -1.88 16.23 40.48
C MET A 1 -0.51 16.26 39.82
N ARG A 2 0.47 15.54 40.37
CA ARG A 2 1.86 15.54 39.91
C ARG A 2 1.98 14.67 38.66
N VAL A 3 2.49 15.26 37.58
CA VAL A 3 2.94 14.59 36.35
C VAL A 3 4.45 14.36 36.50
N PRO A 4 5.00 13.16 36.25
CA PRO A 4 6.43 13.01 36.11
C PRO A 4 6.83 13.24 34.65
N THR A 5 7.74 14.21 34.50
CA THR A 5 8.55 14.52 33.34
C THR A 5 9.54 13.39 33.04
N PHE A 6 9.65 12.95 31.79
CA PHE A 6 10.88 12.34 31.26
C PHE A 6 11.34 13.15 30.05
N ALA A 7 12.54 13.71 30.19
CA ALA A 7 13.20 14.56 29.23
C ALA A 7 13.93 13.72 28.17
N ALA A 8 13.71 14.05 26.90
CA ALA A 8 14.56 13.61 25.81
C ALA A 8 15.84 14.46 25.80
N LEU A 9 16.98 13.81 26.00
CA LEU A 9 18.31 14.39 25.85
C LEU A 9 18.79 14.17 24.41
N LEU A 10 18.80 15.25 23.63
CA LEU A 10 19.54 15.39 22.38
C LEU A 10 20.98 15.79 22.69
N LEU A 11 21.95 15.03 22.18
CA LEU A 11 23.36 15.43 22.04
C LEU A 11 23.93 14.80 20.74
N PRO A 12 25.02 15.38 20.19
CA PRO A 12 25.09 15.81 18.79
C PRO A 12 25.77 14.81 17.84
N LEU A 13 25.48 15.00 16.55
CA LEU A 13 26.23 14.43 15.43
C LEU A 13 27.70 14.86 15.51
N GLY A 14 28.58 13.89 15.79
CA GLY A 14 30.02 14.01 15.63
C GLY A 14 30.46 13.36 14.32
N ASP A 15 31.32 14.06 13.59
CA ASP A 15 31.99 13.62 12.36
C ASP A 15 32.61 12.22 12.51
N VAL A 16 32.19 11.26 11.66
CA VAL A 16 32.89 9.98 11.51
C VAL A 16 33.92 10.14 10.40
N GLN A 17 35.12 10.46 10.83
CA GLN A 17 36.34 10.32 10.05
C GLN A 17 36.60 8.83 9.81
N ALA A 18 36.79 8.43 8.56
CA ALA A 18 37.10 7.06 8.16
C ALA A 18 38.34 6.55 8.90
N ALA A 19 38.13 5.68 9.89
CA ALA A 19 39.16 4.88 10.51
C ALA A 19 39.04 3.46 9.95
N THR A 20 39.98 3.09 9.08
CA THR A 20 40.31 1.70 8.77
C THR A 20 40.74 1.00 10.04
N THR A 21 39.81 0.31 10.69
CA THR A 21 40.08 -0.68 11.73
C THR A 21 39.67 -2.04 11.20
N SER A 22 40.67 -2.80 10.76
CA SER A 22 40.63 -4.24 10.57
C SER A 22 40.24 -4.90 11.89
N SER A 23 38.95 -5.22 12.06
CA SER A 23 38.49 -6.10 13.12
C SER A 23 38.72 -7.54 12.68
N SER A 24 39.92 -8.04 13.00
CA SER A 24 40.25 -9.45 12.98
C SER A 24 39.35 -10.21 13.97
N VAL A 25 38.27 -10.80 13.47
CA VAL A 25 37.53 -11.84 14.20
C VAL A 25 38.46 -13.04 14.30
N SER A 26 39.08 -13.19 15.46
CA SER A 26 40.03 -14.27 15.72
C SER A 26 39.30 -15.40 16.44
N SER A 27 38.73 -16.34 15.67
CA SER A 27 38.57 -17.78 15.97
C SER A 27 37.35 -18.39 15.24
N ALA A 28 37.36 -18.40 13.92
CA ALA A 28 36.74 -19.51 13.18
C ALA A 28 37.89 -20.39 12.70
N SER A 29 37.84 -21.67 13.00
CA SER A 29 38.81 -22.62 12.46
C SER A 29 38.64 -22.66 10.94
N SER A 30 39.69 -22.47 10.14
CA SER A 30 39.69 -22.73 8.69
C SER A 30 39.53 -24.22 8.33
N TYR A 31 39.20 -25.03 9.34
CA TYR A 31 38.96 -26.45 9.22
C TYR A 31 37.59 -26.68 8.61
N VAL A 32 37.59 -27.32 7.44
CA VAL A 32 36.40 -27.80 6.76
C VAL A 32 36.43 -29.32 6.85
N PRO A 33 35.36 -29.98 7.33
CA PRO A 33 35.36 -31.43 7.55
C PRO A 33 35.62 -32.29 6.31
N TRP A 34 35.36 -31.76 5.11
CA TRP A 34 35.57 -32.46 3.84
C TRP A 34 35.81 -31.50 2.66
N SER A 35 36.69 -31.93 1.76
CA SER A 35 37.00 -31.25 0.51
C SER A 35 37.42 -32.25 -0.57
N LEU A 36 37.14 -31.94 -1.85
CA LEU A 36 37.60 -32.78 -2.97
C LEU A 36 39.13 -32.84 -3.07
N ALA A 37 39.84 -31.86 -2.51
CA ALA A 37 41.29 -31.84 -2.45
C ALA A 37 41.88 -32.96 -1.57
N ASP A 38 41.10 -33.51 -0.63
CA ASP A 38 41.55 -34.55 0.30
C ASP A 38 41.90 -35.87 -0.41
N ASN A 39 41.25 -36.14 -1.56
CA ASN A 39 41.53 -37.31 -2.39
C ASN A 39 41.92 -36.91 -3.81
N LYS A 40 43.23 -36.75 -4.03
CA LYS A 40 43.82 -36.42 -5.34
C LYS A 40 43.40 -37.35 -6.48
N THR A 41 43.16 -38.63 -6.20
CA THR A 41 42.78 -39.60 -7.25
C THR A 41 41.37 -39.33 -7.73
N SER A 42 40.44 -39.14 -6.79
CA SER A 42 39.05 -38.77 -7.09
C SER A 42 38.97 -37.42 -7.79
N LEU A 43 39.75 -36.43 -7.34
CA LEU A 43 39.82 -35.12 -7.98
C LEU A 43 40.25 -35.21 -9.45
N THR A 44 41.32 -35.95 -9.77
CA THR A 44 41.75 -36.12 -11.17
C THR A 44 40.70 -36.83 -12.04
N ILE A 45 39.93 -37.74 -11.47
CA ILE A 45 38.81 -38.40 -12.18
C ILE A 45 37.70 -37.39 -12.46
N ILE A 46 37.32 -36.58 -11.48
CA ILE A 46 36.32 -35.51 -11.63
C ILE A 46 36.78 -34.48 -12.67
N GLU A 47 38.03 -34.01 -12.59
CA GLU A 47 38.63 -33.07 -13.54
C GLU A 47 38.58 -33.57 -14.99
N SER A 48 38.68 -34.89 -15.20
CA SER A 48 38.59 -35.49 -16.54
C SER A 48 37.17 -35.55 -17.11
N GLN A 49 36.15 -35.33 -16.28
CA GLN A 49 34.72 -35.38 -16.64
C GLN A 49 34.07 -33.99 -16.71
N LEU A 50 34.84 -32.92 -16.49
CA LEU A 50 34.31 -31.57 -16.51
C LEU A 50 33.73 -31.21 -17.88
N THR A 51 32.63 -30.47 -17.81
CA THR A 51 31.86 -30.00 -18.95
C THR A 51 31.56 -28.51 -18.81
N MET A 52 31.00 -27.94 -19.86
CA MET A 52 30.63 -26.53 -19.91
C MET A 52 29.37 -26.29 -19.06
N CYS A 53 29.50 -25.41 -18.06
CA CYS A 53 28.43 -25.06 -17.12
C CYS A 53 27.24 -24.39 -17.80
N THR A 54 26.03 -24.84 -17.49
CA THR A 54 24.81 -24.33 -18.14
C THR A 54 24.61 -22.83 -17.91
N TYR A 55 24.92 -22.31 -16.72
CA TYR A 55 24.64 -20.91 -16.37
C TYR A 55 25.88 -20.02 -16.37
N SER A 56 26.95 -20.40 -15.65
CA SER A 56 28.21 -19.65 -15.58
C SER A 56 29.03 -19.64 -16.87
N LYS A 57 28.75 -20.56 -17.80
CA LYS A 57 29.43 -20.70 -19.09
C LYS A 57 30.94 -21.01 -19.03
N VAL A 58 31.42 -21.63 -17.95
CA VAL A 58 32.82 -22.06 -17.77
C VAL A 58 32.95 -23.59 -17.86
N GLU A 59 34.14 -24.11 -18.17
CA GLU A 59 34.38 -25.55 -18.30
C GLU A 59 34.79 -26.17 -16.95
N GLU A 60 33.89 -26.09 -15.96
CA GLU A 60 34.15 -26.49 -14.57
C GLU A 60 33.01 -27.30 -13.95
N CYS A 61 32.04 -27.79 -14.74
CA CYS A 61 30.85 -28.43 -14.21
C CYS A 61 30.72 -29.93 -14.47
N ILE A 62 30.09 -30.62 -13.52
CA ILE A 62 29.64 -32.00 -13.64
C ILE A 62 28.11 -32.01 -13.73
N GLN A 63 27.61 -32.63 -14.78
CA GLN A 63 26.19 -32.88 -15.03
C GLN A 63 25.76 -34.17 -14.32
N ASP A 64 24.56 -34.18 -13.74
CA ASP A 64 24.00 -35.30 -12.98
C ASP A 64 24.99 -35.88 -11.93
N PRO A 65 25.42 -35.07 -10.94
CA PRO A 65 26.46 -35.47 -9.96
C PRO A 65 26.14 -36.76 -9.20
N LYS A 66 24.87 -37.15 -9.09
CA LYS A 66 24.43 -38.45 -8.52
C LYS A 66 24.99 -39.68 -9.24
N LEU A 67 25.43 -39.54 -10.50
CA LEU A 67 26.04 -40.61 -11.29
C LEU A 67 27.56 -40.72 -11.08
N VAL A 68 28.19 -39.74 -10.44
CA VAL A 68 29.63 -39.68 -10.21
C VAL A 68 29.95 -40.19 -8.80
N SER A 69 30.46 -41.42 -8.72
CA SER A 69 30.72 -42.10 -7.44
C SER A 69 31.66 -41.33 -6.51
N GLU A 70 32.58 -40.55 -7.07
CA GLU A 70 33.56 -39.74 -6.36
C GLU A 70 32.93 -38.54 -5.61
N LEU A 71 31.72 -38.12 -6.00
CA LEU A 71 30.96 -37.06 -5.32
C LEU A 71 30.02 -37.61 -4.23
N GLY A 72 30.02 -38.92 -3.99
CA GLY A 72 29.16 -39.58 -3.01
C GLY A 72 27.89 -40.17 -3.64
N ALA A 73 27.29 -41.14 -2.94
CA ALA A 73 26.06 -41.79 -3.37
C ALA A 73 24.85 -41.04 -2.78
N LEU A 74 23.92 -40.63 -3.64
CA LEU A 74 22.66 -40.04 -3.19
C LEU A 74 21.76 -41.12 -2.59
N TYR A 75 21.31 -40.89 -1.36
CA TYR A 75 20.27 -41.67 -0.71
C TYR A 75 19.14 -40.73 -0.29
N ARG A 76 17.89 -41.07 -0.65
CA ARG A 76 16.72 -40.25 -0.31
C ARG A 76 15.98 -40.92 0.83
N ALA A 77 16.03 -40.34 2.01
CA ALA A 77 15.23 -40.76 3.16
C ALA A 77 15.13 -39.61 4.17
N PRO A 78 14.19 -39.67 5.13
CA PRO A 78 14.23 -38.78 6.28
C PRO A 78 15.59 -38.87 7.01
N GLY A 79 16.15 -37.72 7.40
CA GLY A 79 17.47 -37.57 8.01
C GLY A 79 18.64 -37.56 7.02
N TYR A 80 18.38 -37.47 5.71
CA TYR A 80 19.42 -37.39 4.69
C TYR A 80 19.43 -36.06 3.94
N CYS A 81 20.65 -35.60 3.68
CA CYS A 81 20.97 -34.38 2.96
C CYS A 81 21.53 -34.71 1.57
N ILE A 82 21.15 -33.92 0.56
CA ILE A 82 21.81 -33.91 -0.76
C ILE A 82 22.86 -32.80 -0.86
N ALA A 83 22.59 -31.67 -0.20
CA ALA A 83 23.50 -30.55 -0.04
C ALA A 83 23.70 -30.26 1.45
N MET A 84 24.95 -29.98 1.83
CA MET A 84 25.36 -29.76 3.22
C MET A 84 26.52 -28.76 3.27
N ASP A 85 26.36 -27.73 4.10
CA ASP A 85 27.30 -26.61 4.26
C ASP A 85 27.44 -25.72 3.02
N SER A 86 28.13 -24.59 3.18
CA SER A 86 28.50 -23.70 2.08
C SER A 86 29.69 -24.24 1.29
N ALA A 87 29.78 -23.88 0.01
CA ALA A 87 30.94 -24.23 -0.83
C ALA A 87 32.17 -23.32 -0.60
N TYR A 88 32.16 -22.42 0.40
CA TYR A 88 33.25 -21.49 0.77
C TYR A 88 34.08 -20.96 -0.42
N VAL A 89 33.40 -20.43 -1.43
CA VAL A 89 34.01 -19.90 -2.65
C VAL A 89 34.12 -18.39 -2.59
N ASN A 90 35.08 -17.83 -3.30
CA ASN A 90 35.30 -16.39 -3.34
C ASN A 90 34.14 -15.65 -4.03
N ILE A 91 33.54 -14.66 -3.36
CA ILE A 91 32.48 -13.80 -3.89
C ILE A 91 32.99 -12.37 -4.03
N THR A 92 32.62 -11.70 -5.13
CA THR A 92 33.11 -10.34 -5.42
C THR A 92 32.26 -9.24 -4.81
N THR A 93 31.04 -9.57 -4.38
CA THR A 93 30.06 -8.62 -3.82
C THR A 93 29.73 -9.03 -2.39
N THR A 94 29.75 -8.09 -1.44
CA THR A 94 29.51 -8.36 0.00
C THR A 94 28.10 -8.87 0.33
N SER A 95 27.15 -8.72 -0.59
CA SER A 95 25.74 -9.15 -0.44
C SER A 95 25.38 -10.34 -1.35
N ALA A 96 26.39 -10.95 -1.98
CA ALA A 96 26.19 -12.16 -2.77
C ALA A 96 26.05 -13.36 -1.84
N ALA A 97 25.09 -14.22 -2.16
CA ALA A 97 24.96 -15.51 -1.49
C ALA A 97 26.09 -16.46 -1.94
N ILE A 98 26.48 -17.37 -1.06
CA ILE A 98 27.43 -18.43 -1.37
C ILE A 98 26.63 -19.69 -1.73
N PRO A 99 26.95 -20.39 -2.83
CA PRO A 99 26.25 -21.61 -3.21
C PRO A 99 26.33 -22.69 -2.13
N ASN A 100 25.27 -23.48 -2.04
CA ASN A 100 25.26 -24.70 -1.23
C ASN A 100 26.28 -25.70 -1.80
N ARG A 101 26.94 -26.46 -0.93
CA ARG A 101 27.88 -27.51 -1.35
C ARG A 101 27.13 -28.83 -1.55
N TYR A 102 27.35 -29.47 -2.69
CA TYR A 102 26.88 -30.83 -2.93
C TYR A 102 27.66 -31.82 -2.07
N TYR A 103 26.99 -32.44 -1.11
CA TYR A 103 27.61 -33.43 -0.23
C TYR A 103 26.51 -34.35 0.32
N PRO A 104 26.16 -35.41 -0.42
CA PRO A 104 25.15 -36.36 0.01
C PRO A 104 25.60 -37.11 1.27
N THR A 105 24.86 -37.02 2.36
CA THR A 105 25.20 -37.63 3.66
C THR A 105 23.97 -37.70 4.57
N SER A 106 24.02 -38.45 5.68
CA SER A 106 22.99 -38.34 6.73
C SER A 106 23.31 -37.17 7.67
N VAL A 107 22.30 -36.60 8.33
CA VAL A 107 22.51 -35.50 9.29
C VAL A 107 23.40 -35.92 10.47
N GLU A 108 23.35 -37.19 10.89
CA GLU A 108 24.20 -37.74 11.94
C GLU A 108 25.64 -37.97 11.46
N GLU A 109 25.83 -38.52 10.26
CA GLU A 109 27.16 -38.72 9.68
C GLU A 109 27.85 -37.37 9.42
N ALA A 110 27.09 -36.36 8.98
CA ALA A 110 27.60 -35.00 8.88
C ALA A 110 28.13 -34.49 10.23
N TYR A 111 27.38 -34.68 11.31
CA TYR A 111 27.84 -34.31 12.64
C TYR A 111 29.09 -35.08 13.06
N ASP A 112 29.10 -36.41 12.87
CA ASP A 112 30.21 -37.28 13.25
C ASP A 112 31.49 -36.98 12.44
N THR A 113 31.37 -36.47 11.22
CA THR A 113 32.50 -36.01 10.40
C THR A 113 33.02 -34.64 10.81
N GLY A 114 32.27 -33.89 11.64
CA GLY A 114 32.70 -32.63 12.24
C GLY A 114 31.96 -31.38 11.73
N PHE A 115 30.85 -31.53 11.02
CA PHE A 115 30.01 -30.38 10.65
C PHE A 115 29.31 -29.79 11.87
N SER A 116 29.25 -28.45 11.94
CA SER A 116 28.50 -27.73 12.97
C SER A 116 27.00 -27.66 12.62
N ASN A 117 26.36 -28.81 12.39
CA ASN A 117 24.97 -28.91 11.95
C ASN A 117 23.99 -29.29 13.08
N LYS A 118 24.49 -29.39 14.31
CA LYS A 118 23.68 -29.65 15.50
C LYS A 118 23.22 -28.34 16.14
N PHE A 119 21.93 -28.07 16.06
CA PHE A 119 21.32 -26.80 16.43
C PHE A 119 21.56 -26.41 17.90
N SER A 120 21.48 -27.36 18.83
CA SER A 120 21.73 -27.10 20.25
C SER A 120 23.16 -26.66 20.58
N GLU A 121 24.11 -26.92 19.68
CA GLU A 121 25.53 -26.54 19.82
C GLU A 121 25.86 -25.21 19.14
N TRP A 122 24.94 -24.63 18.36
CA TRP A 122 25.09 -23.31 17.77
C TRP A 122 25.12 -22.21 18.84
N SER A 123 25.67 -21.05 18.50
CA SER A 123 25.65 -19.88 19.38
C SER A 123 24.22 -19.47 19.75
N ASP A 124 24.05 -18.96 20.98
CA ASP A 124 22.75 -18.51 21.47
C ASP A 124 22.09 -17.49 20.51
N THR A 125 22.91 -16.59 19.96
CA THR A 125 22.46 -15.59 18.98
C THR A 125 21.92 -16.23 17.71
N ASN A 126 22.60 -17.23 17.14
CA ASN A 126 22.13 -17.86 15.91
C ASN A 126 20.89 -18.72 16.14
N ARG A 127 20.76 -19.36 17.31
CA ARG A 127 19.53 -20.10 17.65
C ARG A 127 18.31 -19.21 17.77
N GLU A 128 18.43 -18.08 18.48
CA GLU A 128 17.34 -17.09 18.59
C GLU A 128 16.98 -16.49 17.22
N GLN A 129 17.99 -16.20 16.39
CA GLN A 129 17.76 -15.66 15.07
C GLN A 129 17.12 -16.66 14.11
N PHE A 130 17.48 -17.94 14.21
CA PHE A 130 16.92 -19.00 13.35
C PHE A 130 15.42 -19.16 13.60
N GLU A 131 14.98 -19.08 14.85
CA GLU A 131 13.55 -19.10 15.21
C GLU A 131 12.79 -17.93 14.56
N VAL A 132 13.43 -16.77 14.41
CA VAL A 132 12.82 -15.57 13.78
C VAL A 132 12.87 -15.61 12.26
N ASP A 133 13.98 -16.06 11.68
CA ASP A 133 14.20 -16.05 10.24
C ASP A 133 13.53 -17.26 9.55
N CYS A 134 13.44 -18.40 10.24
CA CYS A 134 12.94 -19.69 9.75
C CYS A 134 11.88 -20.33 10.69
N PRO A 135 10.80 -19.63 11.08
CA PRO A 135 9.87 -20.10 12.12
C PRO A 135 9.10 -21.38 11.72
N LEU A 136 8.74 -21.53 10.45
CA LEU A 136 8.03 -22.72 9.96
C LEU A 136 8.93 -23.96 10.05
N LEU A 137 10.15 -23.89 9.52
CA LEU A 137 11.13 -24.97 9.65
C LEU A 137 11.45 -25.29 11.12
N TYR A 138 11.62 -24.26 11.97
CA TYR A 138 11.86 -24.44 13.40
C TYR A 138 10.73 -25.24 14.07
N ASN A 139 9.47 -24.88 13.80
CA ASN A 139 8.30 -25.54 14.37
C ASN A 139 8.13 -26.98 13.86
N GLU A 140 8.51 -27.25 12.61
CA GLU A 140 8.44 -28.57 11.99
C GLU A 140 9.57 -29.52 12.44
N THR A 141 10.68 -28.99 12.97
CA THR A 141 11.89 -29.77 13.29
C THR A 141 12.30 -29.58 14.76
N ILE A 142 12.98 -28.48 15.05
CA ILE A 142 13.59 -28.18 16.35
C ILE A 142 12.57 -28.20 17.50
N ALA A 143 11.40 -27.61 17.30
CA ALA A 143 10.35 -27.60 18.32
C ALA A 143 9.81 -29.00 18.64
N LEU A 144 9.93 -29.95 17.71
CA LEU A 144 9.54 -31.35 17.89
C LEU A 144 10.65 -32.23 18.50
N GLY A 145 11.84 -31.65 18.74
CA GLY A 145 12.98 -32.32 19.35
C GLY A 145 13.99 -32.89 18.36
N GLU A 146 13.86 -32.59 17.07
CA GLU A 146 14.95 -32.81 16.11
C GLU A 146 16.05 -31.78 16.36
N ASP A 147 17.32 -32.19 16.32
CA ASP A 147 18.43 -31.29 16.68
C ASP A 147 19.49 -31.18 15.57
N MET A 148 19.41 -32.01 14.54
CA MET A 148 20.36 -32.03 13.44
C MET A 148 19.71 -31.47 12.18
N LEU A 149 20.41 -30.58 11.48
CA LEU A 149 19.95 -29.92 10.26
C LEU A 149 20.85 -30.29 9.07
N CYS A 150 20.39 -30.02 7.85
CA CYS A 150 21.21 -30.13 6.64
C CYS A 150 22.08 -28.89 6.35
N CYS A 151 22.18 -27.98 7.32
CA CYS A 151 23.02 -26.80 7.21
C CYS A 151 23.89 -26.61 8.46
N THR A 152 25.01 -25.92 8.28
CA THR A 152 25.90 -25.53 9.38
C THR A 152 25.53 -24.15 9.93
N GLU A 153 26.03 -23.83 11.13
CA GLU A 153 25.86 -22.49 11.71
C GLU A 153 26.41 -21.37 10.80
N SER A 154 27.53 -21.61 10.11
CA SER A 154 28.14 -20.66 9.18
C SER A 154 27.29 -20.47 7.92
N GLN A 155 26.78 -21.57 7.35
CA GLN A 155 25.86 -21.51 6.20
C GLN A 155 24.58 -20.76 6.56
N TYR A 156 24.02 -21.00 7.76
CA TYR A 156 22.87 -20.25 8.26
C TYR A 156 23.17 -18.75 8.41
N THR A 157 24.36 -18.38 8.88
CA THR A 157 24.75 -16.96 9.00
C THR A 157 24.72 -16.25 7.64
N GLY A 158 25.19 -16.92 6.59
CA GLY A 158 25.06 -16.45 5.21
C GLY A 158 23.60 -16.35 4.77
N LEU A 159 22.82 -17.41 4.98
CA LEU A 159 21.40 -17.46 4.64
C LEU A 159 20.59 -16.35 5.32
N SER A 160 20.78 -16.13 6.63
CA SER A 160 20.11 -15.11 7.44
C SER A 160 20.26 -13.71 6.82
N THR A 161 21.46 -13.40 6.33
CA THR A 161 21.73 -12.12 5.66
C THR A 161 20.88 -11.97 4.39
N GLN A 162 20.72 -13.05 3.61
CA GLN A 162 19.94 -13.04 2.36
C GLN A 162 18.43 -12.99 2.60
N VAL A 163 17.90 -13.85 3.47
CA VAL A 163 16.46 -13.96 3.73
C VAL A 163 15.91 -12.70 4.44
N ARG A 164 16.75 -11.96 5.16
CA ARG A 164 16.39 -10.67 5.76
C ARG A 164 16.28 -9.53 4.75
N MET A 165 16.92 -9.65 3.58
CA MET A 165 16.78 -8.68 2.49
C MET A 165 15.46 -8.81 1.72
N ILE A 166 14.70 -9.89 1.91
CA ILE A 166 13.40 -10.08 1.26
C ILE A 166 12.45 -8.95 1.70
N PRO A 167 12.00 -8.09 0.76
CA PRO A 167 11.11 -6.98 1.07
C PRO A 167 9.69 -7.48 1.38
N GLY A 168 8.89 -6.67 2.04
CA GLY A 168 7.50 -7.03 2.39
C GLY A 168 7.02 -6.32 3.64
N LEU A 169 5.75 -5.94 3.64
CA LEU A 169 5.04 -5.37 4.79
C LEU A 169 4.15 -6.41 5.47
N CYS A 170 3.63 -7.39 4.73
CA CYS A 170 2.87 -8.51 5.25
C CYS A 170 3.81 -9.52 5.93
N SER A 171 3.60 -9.76 7.23
CA SER A 171 4.42 -10.68 8.01
C SER A 171 4.30 -12.13 7.53
N ALA A 172 3.08 -12.59 7.21
CA ALA A 172 2.84 -13.94 6.71
C ALA A 172 3.53 -14.18 5.36
N CYS A 173 3.40 -13.24 4.42
CA CYS A 173 4.10 -13.31 3.14
C CYS A 173 5.62 -13.41 3.33
N LYS A 174 6.19 -12.52 4.16
CA LYS A 174 7.63 -12.51 4.43
C LYS A 174 8.10 -13.82 5.05
N GLU A 175 7.35 -14.34 6.02
CA GLU A 175 7.62 -15.63 6.64
C GLU A 175 7.64 -16.77 5.61
N ASN A 176 6.62 -16.83 4.75
CA ASN A 176 6.50 -17.84 3.71
C ASN A 176 7.66 -17.78 2.70
N LEU A 177 8.00 -16.57 2.21
CA LEU A 177 9.10 -16.37 1.26
C LEU A 177 10.46 -16.75 1.84
N ARG A 178 10.70 -16.44 3.11
CA ARG A 178 11.93 -16.87 3.82
C ARG A 178 11.97 -18.38 3.99
N ASN A 179 10.83 -18.98 4.34
CA ASN A 179 10.73 -20.40 4.57
C ASN A 179 11.16 -21.22 3.34
N ILE A 180 10.96 -20.73 2.12
CA ILE A 180 11.44 -21.40 0.89
C ILE A 180 12.92 -21.76 1.00
N PHE A 181 13.76 -20.77 1.33
CA PHE A 181 15.22 -20.94 1.39
C PHE A 181 15.67 -21.60 2.69
N CYS A 182 14.94 -21.39 3.80
CA CYS A 182 15.17 -22.14 5.02
C CYS A 182 15.00 -23.65 4.77
N GLN A 183 13.91 -24.04 4.11
CA GLN A 183 13.61 -25.43 3.77
C GLN A 183 14.61 -25.99 2.75
N PHE A 184 14.92 -25.24 1.69
CA PHE A 184 15.90 -25.61 0.68
C PHE A 184 17.28 -25.89 1.29
N THR A 185 17.75 -25.02 2.19
CA THR A 185 19.12 -25.08 2.70
C THR A 185 19.26 -25.94 3.96
N CYS A 186 18.32 -25.82 4.92
CA CYS A 186 18.52 -26.34 6.27
C CYS A 186 17.62 -27.54 6.64
N ASN A 187 16.56 -27.85 5.88
CA ASN A 187 15.67 -28.96 6.25
C ASN A 187 16.46 -30.28 6.35
N PRO A 188 16.32 -31.05 7.45
CA PRO A 188 17.05 -32.31 7.67
C PRO A 188 16.76 -33.42 6.65
N ASN A 189 15.74 -33.22 5.82
CA ASN A 189 15.24 -34.13 4.80
C ASN A 189 15.39 -33.53 3.39
N ASN A 190 16.31 -32.58 3.16
CA ASN A 190 16.40 -31.89 1.86
C ASN A 190 16.67 -32.85 0.67
N SER A 191 17.24 -34.03 0.93
CA SER A 191 17.38 -35.09 -0.08
C SER A 191 16.06 -35.65 -0.61
N MET A 192 14.94 -35.43 0.09
CA MET A 192 13.63 -35.96 -0.31
C MET A 192 12.96 -35.11 -1.39
N PHE A 193 13.24 -33.80 -1.46
CA PHE A 193 12.53 -32.88 -2.35
C PHE A 193 13.46 -32.04 -3.25
N LEU A 194 14.78 -32.19 -3.14
CA LEU A 194 15.75 -31.57 -4.03
C LEU A 194 16.40 -32.61 -4.94
N ASP A 195 16.69 -32.23 -6.18
CA ASP A 195 17.64 -32.93 -7.05
C ASP A 195 18.67 -31.92 -7.55
N ILE A 196 19.94 -32.29 -7.51
CA ILE A 196 21.02 -31.42 -7.99
C ILE A 196 21.37 -31.87 -9.40
N ASN A 197 21.12 -30.99 -10.36
CA ASN A 197 21.29 -31.26 -11.79
C ASN A 197 22.72 -31.00 -12.24
N GLU A 198 23.36 -29.96 -11.68
CA GLU A 198 24.71 -29.56 -12.05
C GLU A 198 25.47 -29.04 -10.83
N VAL A 199 26.75 -29.41 -10.73
CA VAL A 199 27.69 -28.85 -9.74
C VAL A 199 28.90 -28.28 -10.44
N ARG A 200 29.39 -27.14 -9.97
CA ARG A 200 30.63 -26.51 -10.40
C ARG A 200 31.75 -26.82 -9.40
N ILE A 201 32.89 -27.29 -9.91
CA ILE A 201 34.06 -27.61 -9.09
C ILE A 201 34.90 -26.34 -8.92
N MET A 202 34.88 -25.78 -7.71
CA MET A 202 35.43 -24.45 -7.42
C MET A 202 36.50 -24.52 -6.33
N SER A 203 37.53 -23.67 -6.44
CA SER A 203 38.52 -23.49 -5.37
C SER A 203 37.95 -22.69 -4.21
N GLY A 204 38.42 -23.01 -3.00
CA GLY A 204 38.08 -22.28 -1.78
C GLY A 204 38.53 -20.82 -1.81
N ASP A 205 37.91 -20.01 -0.96
CA ASP A 205 38.26 -18.62 -0.70
C ASP A 205 39.62 -18.48 0.03
N ASP A 206 39.98 -17.22 0.36
CA ASP A 206 41.26 -16.88 1.00
C ASP A 206 41.41 -17.51 2.40
N GLU A 207 40.32 -17.85 3.10
CA GLU A 207 40.35 -18.53 4.40
C GLU A 207 40.47 -20.05 4.26
N HIS A 208 40.16 -20.58 3.07
CA HIS A 208 40.15 -22.01 2.74
C HIS A 208 41.09 -22.36 1.58
N GLU A 209 42.28 -21.75 1.57
CA GLU A 209 43.27 -21.95 0.50
C GLU A 209 43.63 -23.43 0.31
N GLY A 210 43.58 -23.90 -0.94
CA GLY A 210 43.88 -25.28 -1.31
C GLY A 210 42.72 -26.26 -1.17
N GLN A 211 41.57 -25.82 -0.67
CA GLN A 211 40.33 -26.62 -0.67
C GLN A 211 39.59 -26.50 -2.01
N ILE A 212 38.82 -27.53 -2.34
CA ILE A 212 38.02 -27.60 -3.58
C ILE A 212 36.64 -28.12 -3.23
N PHE A 213 35.61 -27.39 -3.66
CA PHE A 213 34.22 -27.66 -3.31
C PHE A 213 33.37 -27.85 -4.57
N PRO A 214 32.46 -28.85 -4.58
CA PRO A 214 31.40 -28.96 -5.57
C PRO A 214 30.27 -28.00 -5.18
N ALA A 215 30.33 -26.78 -5.68
CA ALA A 215 29.26 -25.79 -5.53
C ALA A 215 28.06 -26.19 -6.39
N VAL A 216 26.85 -26.19 -5.84
CA VAL A 216 25.64 -26.38 -6.64
C VAL A 216 25.56 -25.26 -7.69
N GLU A 217 25.36 -25.63 -8.95
CA GLU A 217 25.17 -24.69 -10.07
C GLU A 217 23.70 -24.68 -10.50
N GLU A 218 23.04 -25.84 -10.50
CA GLU A 218 21.62 -26.01 -10.81
C GLU A 218 20.97 -27.05 -9.90
N ALA A 219 19.82 -26.70 -9.33
CA ALA A 219 18.97 -27.55 -8.51
C ALA A 219 17.52 -27.52 -9.00
N THR A 220 16.84 -28.65 -8.88
CA THR A 220 15.39 -28.77 -9.04
C THR A 220 14.74 -28.99 -7.68
N TYR A 221 13.81 -28.11 -7.32
CA TYR A 221 13.02 -28.16 -6.10
C TYR A 221 11.62 -28.66 -6.43
N TYR A 222 11.29 -29.84 -5.92
CA TYR A 222 9.97 -30.46 -6.05
C TYR A 222 9.05 -29.98 -4.93
N VAL A 223 7.92 -29.39 -5.31
CA VAL A 223 6.94 -28.82 -4.38
C VAL A 223 5.53 -29.31 -4.69
N GLY A 224 4.61 -29.15 -3.73
CA GLY A 224 3.18 -29.40 -3.91
C GLY A 224 2.49 -28.31 -4.72
N LYS A 225 1.36 -28.65 -5.35
CA LYS A 225 0.55 -27.66 -6.11
C LYS A 225 -0.01 -26.57 -5.22
N ASP A 226 -0.46 -26.94 -4.01
CA ASP A 226 -0.99 -25.97 -3.06
C ASP A 226 0.12 -25.08 -2.50
N TRP A 227 1.32 -25.63 -2.32
CA TRP A 227 2.51 -24.89 -1.88
C TRP A 227 2.85 -23.75 -2.86
N ILE A 228 2.96 -24.07 -4.16
CA ILE A 228 3.34 -23.09 -5.19
C ILE A 228 2.22 -22.07 -5.47
N ARG A 229 0.96 -22.45 -5.24
CA ARG A 229 -0.15 -21.49 -5.26
C ARG A 229 -0.05 -20.53 -4.06
N ASP A 230 0.02 -21.07 -2.86
CA ASP A 230 -0.10 -20.31 -1.61
C ASP A 230 1.04 -19.29 -1.44
N ILE A 231 2.25 -19.61 -1.90
CA ILE A 231 3.39 -18.68 -1.83
C ILE A 231 3.17 -17.41 -2.66
N TYR A 232 2.39 -17.50 -3.73
CA TYR A 232 2.03 -16.37 -4.58
C TYR A 232 0.79 -15.64 -4.04
N ASP A 233 -0.32 -16.36 -3.86
CA ASP A 233 -1.60 -15.79 -3.46
C ASP A 233 -1.51 -15.02 -2.12
N PHE A 234 -0.70 -15.50 -1.18
CA PHE A 234 -0.52 -14.85 0.12
C PHE A 234 0.38 -13.61 0.08
N CYS A 235 0.99 -13.32 -1.07
CA CYS A 235 1.97 -12.25 -1.26
C CYS A 235 1.58 -11.25 -2.34
N GLU A 236 0.69 -11.59 -3.28
CA GLU A 236 0.48 -10.81 -4.51
C GLU A 236 0.07 -9.35 -4.27
N ASP A 237 -0.72 -9.09 -3.23
CA ASP A 237 -1.19 -7.75 -2.84
C ASP A 237 -0.25 -7.02 -1.85
N ASP A 238 0.87 -7.65 -1.44
CA ASP A 238 1.88 -6.91 -0.70
C ASP A 238 2.50 -5.86 -1.64
N SER A 239 2.40 -4.59 -1.26
CA SER A 239 2.99 -3.45 -1.98
C SER A 239 4.43 -3.66 -2.46
N SER A 240 5.24 -4.42 -1.71
CA SER A 240 6.65 -4.68 -2.04
C SER A 240 6.84 -5.87 -2.99
N PHE A 241 5.81 -6.70 -3.19
CA PHE A 241 5.87 -7.92 -4.00
C PHE A 241 6.19 -7.62 -5.46
N SER A 242 5.77 -6.47 -5.97
CA SER A 242 6.09 -6.01 -7.33
C SER A 242 7.60 -5.89 -7.64
N LEU A 243 8.46 -5.82 -6.61
CA LEU A 243 9.92 -5.85 -6.74
C LEU A 243 10.48 -7.26 -6.99
N LEU A 244 9.75 -8.29 -6.54
CA LEU A 244 10.10 -9.70 -6.67
C LEU A 244 9.37 -10.37 -7.83
N CYS A 245 8.18 -9.88 -8.17
CA CYS A 245 7.33 -10.50 -9.17
C CYS A 245 6.53 -9.42 -9.90
N ASN A 246 6.98 -9.07 -11.11
CA ASN A 246 6.31 -8.09 -11.95
C ASN A 246 5.50 -8.79 -13.05
N PRO A 247 4.18 -8.55 -13.15
CA PRO A 247 3.36 -9.14 -14.22
C PRO A 247 3.83 -8.84 -15.64
N ASN A 248 4.58 -7.74 -15.85
CA ASN A 248 5.16 -7.40 -17.16
C ASN A 248 6.37 -8.27 -17.53
N GLN A 249 6.87 -9.10 -16.60
CA GLN A 249 7.95 -10.07 -16.80
C GLN A 249 7.42 -11.50 -16.70
N ASP A 250 6.16 -11.73 -17.10
CA ASP A 250 5.47 -13.03 -17.07
C ASP A 250 5.36 -13.65 -15.67
N CYS A 251 5.48 -12.84 -14.62
CA CYS A 251 5.33 -13.27 -13.24
C CYS A 251 3.86 -13.13 -12.79
N THR A 252 3.05 -14.16 -13.07
CA THR A 252 1.59 -14.17 -12.82
C THR A 252 1.13 -15.27 -11.88
N ASP A 253 2.04 -16.13 -11.43
CA ASP A 253 1.77 -17.21 -10.49
C ASP A 253 3.04 -17.53 -9.68
N GLY A 254 2.96 -18.52 -8.78
CA GLY A 254 4.10 -18.93 -7.98
C GLY A 254 5.26 -19.50 -8.78
N TYR A 255 5.04 -20.05 -9.97
CA TYR A 255 6.15 -20.50 -10.83
C TYR A 255 6.94 -19.31 -11.35
N GLY A 256 6.25 -18.25 -11.82
CA GLY A 256 6.92 -17.02 -12.22
C GLY A 256 7.70 -16.36 -11.08
N LEU A 257 7.12 -16.35 -9.87
CA LEU A 257 7.81 -15.85 -8.68
C LEU A 257 9.09 -16.65 -8.40
N MET A 258 8.98 -17.98 -8.42
CA MET A 258 10.12 -18.86 -8.18
C MET A 258 11.16 -18.82 -9.30
N GLU A 259 10.75 -18.61 -10.54
CA GLU A 259 11.67 -18.41 -11.66
C GLU A 259 12.51 -17.14 -11.48
N TYR A 260 11.91 -16.06 -10.97
CA TYR A 260 12.65 -14.84 -10.65
C TYR A 260 13.58 -15.05 -9.45
N MET A 261 13.05 -15.59 -8.34
CA MET A 261 13.80 -15.75 -7.08
C MET A 261 14.91 -16.79 -7.19
N GLY A 262 14.73 -17.83 -8.01
CA GLY A 262 15.69 -18.91 -8.26
C GLY A 262 16.63 -18.66 -9.44
N LYS A 263 16.56 -17.49 -10.10
CA LYS A 263 17.39 -17.20 -11.27
C LYS A 263 18.87 -17.09 -10.88
N TYR A 264 19.73 -17.79 -11.62
CA TYR A 264 21.17 -17.75 -11.43
C TYR A 264 21.73 -16.32 -11.46
N ALA A 265 22.31 -15.89 -10.33
CA ALA A 265 22.83 -14.55 -10.12
C ALA A 265 24.12 -14.57 -9.29
N TYR A 266 25.00 -15.55 -9.52
CA TYR A 266 26.30 -15.66 -8.84
C TYR A 266 27.09 -14.34 -8.89
N ASN A 267 27.72 -13.95 -7.77
CA ASN A 267 28.37 -12.66 -7.53
C ASN A 267 27.45 -11.41 -7.53
N SER A 268 26.13 -11.59 -7.48
CA SER A 268 25.14 -10.52 -7.37
C SER A 268 24.15 -10.76 -6.24
N ILE A 269 23.23 -9.81 -6.05
CA ILE A 269 22.08 -10.01 -5.16
C ILE A 269 21.08 -10.93 -5.87
N GLY A 270 20.77 -12.07 -5.27
CA GLY A 270 19.87 -13.07 -5.83
C GLY A 270 20.31 -14.50 -5.47
N SER A 271 19.85 -15.48 -6.25
CA SER A 271 20.21 -16.88 -6.06
C SER A 271 21.64 -17.17 -6.54
N PRO A 272 22.49 -17.82 -5.72
CA PRO A 272 23.86 -18.17 -6.13
C PRO A 272 23.89 -19.29 -7.18
N GLU A 273 22.90 -20.17 -7.15
CA GLU A 273 22.65 -21.25 -8.12
C GLU A 273 21.34 -21.01 -8.88
N GLN A 274 21.13 -21.73 -9.97
CA GLN A 274 19.82 -21.83 -10.57
C GLN A 274 18.93 -22.76 -9.74
N ILE A 275 17.75 -22.30 -9.35
CA ILE A 275 16.74 -23.11 -8.67
C ILE A 275 15.50 -23.19 -9.57
N ASN A 276 15.24 -24.38 -10.10
CA ASN A 276 14.06 -24.67 -10.88
C ASN A 276 12.99 -25.28 -9.99
N VAL A 277 11.75 -24.79 -10.06
CA VAL A 277 10.64 -25.33 -9.27
C VAL A 277 9.68 -26.11 -10.15
N THR A 278 9.34 -27.32 -9.72
CA THR A 278 8.39 -28.18 -10.42
C THR A 278 7.48 -28.93 -9.46
N THR A 279 6.39 -29.45 -9.99
CA THR A 279 5.39 -30.23 -9.26
C THR A 279 5.22 -31.59 -9.92
N MET A 280 4.82 -32.58 -9.13
CA MET A 280 4.67 -33.97 -9.58
C MET A 280 3.75 -34.12 -10.81
N ASP A 281 2.69 -33.31 -10.91
CA ASP A 281 1.70 -33.38 -11.98
C ASP A 281 2.20 -32.90 -13.35
N LYS A 282 3.36 -32.26 -13.42
CA LYS A 282 4.01 -31.92 -14.69
C LYS A 282 4.65 -33.13 -15.36
N PHE A 283 4.80 -34.25 -14.64
CA PHE A 283 5.39 -35.49 -15.15
C PHE A 283 4.33 -36.48 -15.60
N SER A 284 4.69 -37.41 -16.50
CA SER A 284 3.81 -38.51 -16.91
C SER A 284 3.52 -39.47 -15.76
N GLU A 285 2.36 -40.13 -15.77
CA GLU A 285 1.96 -41.11 -14.73
C GLU A 285 3.04 -42.18 -14.44
N GLU A 286 3.77 -42.63 -15.47
CA GLU A 286 4.87 -43.60 -15.29
C GLU A 286 5.98 -43.05 -14.38
N ILE A 287 6.40 -41.80 -14.60
CA ILE A 287 7.42 -41.13 -13.78
C ILE A 287 6.88 -40.85 -12.38
N GLN A 288 5.60 -40.45 -12.27
CA GLN A 288 4.96 -40.23 -10.98
C GLN A 288 4.98 -41.51 -10.12
N MET A 289 4.70 -42.67 -10.74
CA MET A 289 4.74 -43.97 -10.06
C MET A 289 6.14 -44.43 -9.66
N THR A 290 7.18 -44.10 -10.43
CA THR A 290 8.52 -44.66 -10.22
C THR A 290 9.43 -43.77 -9.39
N GLU A 291 9.26 -42.45 -9.49
CA GLU A 291 10.18 -41.48 -8.90
C GLU A 291 9.60 -40.77 -7.66
N PHE A 292 8.28 -40.71 -7.49
CA PHE A 292 7.65 -40.01 -6.37
C PHE A 292 7.09 -40.98 -5.32
N CYS A 293 7.19 -40.61 -4.05
CA CYS A 293 6.71 -41.44 -2.95
C CYS A 293 5.19 -41.57 -2.96
N HIS A 294 4.68 -42.74 -2.60
CA HIS A 294 3.24 -43.02 -2.47
C HIS A 294 2.70 -42.47 -1.14
N CYS A 295 1.46 -41.95 -1.15
CA CYS A 295 0.86 -41.36 0.05
C CYS A 295 0.61 -42.35 1.21
N ASP A 296 0.38 -43.62 0.88
CA ASP A 296 0.13 -44.67 1.87
C ASP A 296 1.40 -45.11 2.63
N ASP A 297 2.59 -44.82 2.11
CA ASP A 297 3.85 -45.32 2.64
C ASP A 297 4.74 -44.19 3.18
N ALA A 298 4.38 -43.71 4.38
CA ALA A 298 5.08 -42.61 5.07
C ALA A 298 6.58 -42.82 5.35
N ASN A 299 7.11 -44.03 5.13
CA ASN A 299 8.52 -44.39 5.36
C ASN A 299 9.22 -44.89 4.09
N GLU A 300 8.70 -44.56 2.91
CA GLU A 300 9.39 -44.88 1.66
C GLU A 300 10.76 -44.17 1.58
N THR A 301 11.72 -44.88 1.00
CA THR A 301 13.08 -44.40 0.74
C THR A 301 13.39 -44.51 -0.74
N ASN A 302 14.35 -43.72 -1.21
CA ASN A 302 14.77 -43.64 -2.62
C ASN A 302 13.65 -43.20 -3.58
N CYS A 303 12.74 -42.39 -3.10
CA CYS A 303 11.72 -41.68 -3.87
C CYS A 303 11.75 -40.18 -3.53
N MET A 304 11.13 -39.36 -4.37
CA MET A 304 10.97 -37.93 -4.15
C MET A 304 9.66 -37.67 -3.41
N SER A 305 9.74 -36.92 -2.30
CA SER A 305 8.60 -36.42 -1.55
C SER A 305 8.56 -34.90 -1.68
N PRO A 306 7.81 -34.34 -2.65
CA PRO A 306 7.66 -32.91 -2.83
C PRO A 306 7.32 -32.17 -1.53
N MET A 307 7.83 -30.94 -1.39
CA MET A 307 7.51 -30.10 -0.25
C MET A 307 6.01 -29.82 -0.18
N ASN A 308 5.37 -30.28 0.89
CA ASN A 308 3.93 -30.22 1.08
C ASN A 308 3.54 -29.42 2.34
N ASN A 309 4.48 -28.68 2.92
CA ASN A 309 4.22 -27.95 4.16
C ASN A 309 3.22 -26.79 3.91
N LYS A 310 2.36 -26.52 4.88
CA LYS A 310 1.35 -25.48 4.75
C LYS A 310 1.95 -24.12 5.06
N MET A 311 1.73 -23.17 4.16
CA MET A 311 2.13 -21.79 4.34
C MET A 311 1.29 -21.09 5.42
N THR A 312 1.89 -20.12 6.09
CA THR A 312 1.17 -19.22 7.01
C THR A 312 0.23 -18.34 6.21
N SER A 313 -1.07 -18.46 6.46
CA SER A 313 -2.08 -17.67 5.73
C SER A 313 -1.94 -16.17 6.01
N CYS A 314 -2.08 -15.33 4.98
CA CYS A 314 -2.15 -13.88 5.15
C CYS A 314 -3.51 -13.40 5.68
N VAL A 315 -4.53 -14.24 5.62
CA VAL A 315 -5.92 -13.91 6.01
C VAL A 315 -6.00 -13.61 7.50
N GLY A 316 -6.53 -12.44 7.85
CA GLY A 316 -6.63 -11.98 9.23
C GLY A 316 -5.29 -11.51 9.85
N VAL A 317 -4.18 -11.61 9.11
CA VAL A 317 -2.85 -11.17 9.55
C VAL A 317 -2.45 -9.88 8.85
N CYS A 318 -2.61 -9.82 7.52
CA CYS A 318 -2.04 -8.75 6.69
C CYS A 318 -3.06 -7.70 6.20
N GLY A 319 -4.34 -7.82 6.60
CA GLY A 319 -5.38 -6.85 6.24
C GLY A 319 -5.48 -6.65 4.73
N SER A 320 -5.40 -5.40 4.27
CA SER A 320 -5.48 -5.05 2.84
C SER A 320 -4.26 -5.46 2.01
N LEU A 321 -3.22 -6.05 2.62
CA LEU A 321 -2.04 -6.57 1.91
C LEU A 321 -2.18 -8.07 1.61
N CYS A 322 -3.37 -8.64 1.78
CA CYS A 322 -3.69 -10.02 1.51
C CYS A 322 -4.78 -10.07 0.43
N ALA A 323 -4.45 -10.64 -0.73
CA ALA A 323 -5.40 -10.78 -1.82
C ALA A 323 -6.48 -11.83 -1.54
N VAL A 324 -6.18 -12.74 -0.62
CA VAL A 324 -7.07 -13.83 -0.25
C VAL A 324 -8.19 -13.32 0.67
N SER A 325 -9.44 -13.62 0.29
CA SER A 325 -10.64 -13.29 1.04
C SER A 325 -10.69 -13.99 2.42
N SER A 326 -11.36 -13.36 3.39
CA SER A 326 -11.65 -13.96 4.69
C SER A 326 -12.54 -15.21 4.62
N ASP A 327 -13.34 -15.34 3.56
CA ASP A 327 -14.24 -16.48 3.33
C ASP A 327 -13.58 -17.61 2.53
N ASP A 328 -12.27 -17.53 2.29
CA ASP A 328 -11.56 -18.51 1.49
C ASP A 328 -11.56 -19.90 2.14
N THR A 329 -11.96 -20.91 1.36
CA THR A 329 -12.10 -22.31 1.77
C THR A 329 -11.28 -23.22 0.85
N ARG A 330 -9.98 -22.91 0.72
CA ARG A 330 -9.06 -23.72 -0.09
C ARG A 330 -8.94 -25.15 0.45
N THR A 331 -9.05 -26.11 -0.45
CA THR A 331 -8.79 -27.53 -0.18
C THR A 331 -7.32 -27.83 -0.45
N TYR A 332 -6.72 -28.64 0.42
CA TYR A 332 -5.34 -29.09 0.27
C TYR A 332 -5.31 -30.52 -0.23
N THR A 333 -4.39 -30.79 -1.14
CA THR A 333 -4.11 -32.11 -1.71
C THR A 333 -2.69 -32.50 -1.31
N ASP A 334 -2.51 -33.74 -0.88
CA ASP A 334 -1.18 -34.21 -0.54
C ASP A 334 -0.28 -34.28 -1.78
N ALA A 335 0.98 -33.85 -1.63
CA ALA A 335 1.94 -33.79 -2.73
C ALA A 335 2.68 -35.13 -2.93
N CYS A 336 1.96 -36.24 -2.93
CA CYS A 336 2.48 -37.60 -3.10
C CYS A 336 1.69 -38.37 -4.15
N TYR A 337 2.28 -39.43 -4.69
CA TYR A 337 1.61 -40.27 -5.67
C TYR A 337 0.46 -41.05 -5.00
N GLY A 338 -0.70 -41.11 -5.66
CA GLY A 338 -1.91 -41.73 -5.12
C GLY A 338 -2.76 -40.81 -4.23
N ALA A 339 -2.46 -39.52 -4.11
CA ALA A 339 -3.27 -38.57 -3.35
C ALA A 339 -4.69 -38.44 -3.91
N GLU A 340 -5.71 -38.77 -3.12
CA GLU A 340 -7.11 -38.42 -3.42
C GLU A 340 -7.41 -36.99 -2.95
N SER A 341 -8.11 -36.21 -3.76
CA SER A 341 -8.53 -34.85 -3.37
C SER A 341 -9.49 -34.91 -2.18
N ALA A 342 -9.09 -34.37 -1.03
CA ALA A 342 -9.94 -34.27 0.14
C ALA A 342 -11.11 -33.29 -0.12
N SER A 343 -12.25 -33.80 -0.59
CA SER A 343 -13.48 -33.02 -0.69
C SER A 343 -14.12 -32.87 0.69
N VAL A 344 -13.92 -31.73 1.35
CA VAL A 344 -14.71 -31.37 2.53
C VAL A 344 -16.06 -30.84 2.05
N SER A 345 -17.07 -31.71 2.08
CA SER A 345 -18.47 -31.36 1.91
C SER A 345 -18.98 -30.57 3.13
N GLY A 346 -18.97 -29.24 3.01
CA GLY A 346 -19.69 -28.31 3.89
C GLY A 346 -20.88 -27.71 3.15
N SER A 347 -22.06 -28.34 3.27
CA SER A 347 -23.32 -27.81 2.76
C SER A 347 -23.74 -26.57 3.57
N GLY A 348 -23.42 -25.38 3.04
CA GLY A 348 -23.97 -24.10 3.50
C GLY A 348 -24.54 -23.34 2.31
N SER A 349 -25.85 -23.43 2.12
CA SER A 349 -26.58 -22.61 1.15
C SER A 349 -26.48 -21.13 1.50
N VAL A 350 -25.79 -20.34 0.68
CA VAL A 350 -25.85 -18.88 0.73
C VAL A 350 -26.45 -18.37 -0.57
N ALA A 351 -27.57 -17.66 -0.43
CA ALA A 351 -28.27 -17.00 -1.51
C ALA A 351 -27.40 -15.89 -2.09
N GLY A 352 -27.34 -15.82 -3.42
CA GLY A 352 -26.60 -14.78 -4.12
C GLY A 352 -27.17 -13.39 -3.86
N SER A 353 -26.27 -12.43 -3.64
CA SER A 353 -26.50 -11.03 -4.00
C SER A 353 -25.21 -10.45 -4.57
N ASP A 354 -25.25 -10.17 -5.87
CA ASP A 354 -24.33 -9.26 -6.54
C ASP A 354 -24.32 -7.91 -5.81
N SER A 355 -23.19 -7.55 -5.21
CA SER A 355 -22.79 -6.15 -5.03
C SER A 355 -21.31 -6.07 -4.69
N ASP A 356 -20.57 -5.31 -5.48
CA ASP A 356 -19.13 -5.02 -5.35
C ASP A 356 -18.64 -4.93 -3.90
N SER A 357 -17.76 -5.86 -3.53
CA SER A 357 -17.16 -5.98 -2.19
C SER A 357 -16.11 -4.91 -1.87
N THR A 358 -15.62 -4.18 -2.88
CA THR A 358 -14.58 -3.15 -2.72
C THR A 358 -15.00 -1.96 -1.86
N TRP A 359 -16.30 -1.72 -1.74
CA TRP A 359 -16.84 -0.57 -1.00
C TRP A 359 -17.77 -0.96 0.15
N ALA A 360 -17.90 -2.25 0.46
CA ALA A 360 -18.85 -2.73 1.46
C ALA A 360 -18.54 -2.15 2.85
N GLU A 361 -17.27 -2.20 3.25
CA GLU A 361 -16.81 -1.73 4.56
C GLU A 361 -16.87 -0.19 4.67
N LEU A 362 -16.54 0.52 3.58
CA LEU A 362 -16.67 1.98 3.52
C LEU A 362 -18.15 2.41 3.52
N ASN A 363 -19.02 1.69 2.82
CA ASN A 363 -20.45 1.97 2.79
C ASN A 363 -21.10 1.67 4.14
N GLU A 364 -20.66 0.64 4.86
CA GLU A 364 -21.13 0.35 6.22
C GLU A 364 -20.66 1.43 7.21
N TYR A 365 -19.40 1.89 7.10
CA TYR A 365 -18.86 3.02 7.87
C TYR A 365 -19.57 4.34 7.55
N LEU A 366 -19.85 4.62 6.27
CA LEU A 366 -20.60 5.80 5.86
C LEU A 366 -22.06 5.72 6.33
N ALA A 367 -22.71 4.57 6.22
CA ALA A 367 -24.08 4.37 6.68
C ALA A 367 -24.25 4.52 8.20
N THR A 368 -23.25 4.10 8.99
CA THR A 368 -23.27 4.30 10.45
C THR A 368 -23.00 5.75 10.87
N ASN A 369 -22.32 6.53 10.03
CA ASN A 369 -21.94 7.92 10.34
C ASN A 369 -22.76 9.00 9.63
N ILE A 370 -23.61 8.63 8.66
CA ILE A 370 -24.64 9.52 8.12
C ILE A 370 -25.82 9.47 9.09
N PRO A 371 -26.09 10.53 9.89
CA PRO A 371 -27.33 10.58 10.62
C PRO A 371 -28.46 10.61 9.59
N GLU A 372 -29.23 9.53 9.50
CA GLU A 372 -30.52 9.55 8.81
C GLU A 372 -31.33 10.66 9.47
N THR A 373 -31.32 11.83 8.83
CA THR A 373 -32.17 12.93 9.24
C THR A 373 -33.55 12.53 8.77
N ASP A 374 -34.31 11.91 9.67
CA ASP A 374 -35.68 11.55 9.40
C ASP A 374 -36.46 12.82 9.09
N TRP A 375 -36.75 13.04 7.81
CA TRP A 375 -37.53 14.17 7.32
C TRP A 375 -39.04 13.92 7.47
N ALA A 376 -39.46 12.77 8.01
CA ALA A 376 -40.87 12.48 8.27
C ALA A 376 -41.55 13.56 9.13
N PRO A 377 -40.96 14.10 10.22
CA PRO A 377 -41.59 15.17 11.01
C PRO A 377 -41.79 16.45 10.19
N LEU A 378 -40.81 16.83 9.34
CA LEU A 378 -40.93 17.99 8.47
C LEU A 378 -41.98 17.77 7.37
N ASN A 379 -42.01 16.58 6.77
CA ASN A 379 -43.00 16.21 5.76
C ASN A 379 -44.42 16.16 6.33
N TYR A 380 -44.61 15.59 7.52
CA TYR A 380 -45.89 15.64 8.23
C TYR A 380 -46.29 17.08 8.54
N PHE A 381 -45.36 17.92 9.00
CA PHE A 381 -45.63 19.34 9.24
C PHE A 381 -46.06 20.06 7.95
N LEU A 382 -45.35 19.87 6.84
CA LEU A 382 -45.67 20.51 5.56
C LEU A 382 -47.02 20.04 4.99
N VAL A 383 -47.35 18.75 5.10
CA VAL A 383 -48.63 18.19 4.64
C VAL A 383 -49.79 18.68 5.52
N ILE A 384 -49.63 18.67 6.84
CA ILE A 384 -50.66 19.16 7.76
C ILE A 384 -50.87 20.66 7.58
N PHE A 385 -49.80 21.45 7.57
CA PHE A 385 -49.89 22.90 7.43
C PHE A 385 -50.43 23.29 6.05
N GLY A 386 -49.92 22.69 4.98
CA GLY A 386 -50.42 22.89 3.61
C GLY A 386 -51.89 22.48 3.46
N GLY A 387 -52.28 21.35 4.06
CA GLY A 387 -53.67 20.90 4.08
C GLY A 387 -54.61 21.85 4.82
N VAL A 388 -54.21 22.34 5.99
CA VAL A 388 -55.01 23.32 6.77
C VAL A 388 -55.15 24.63 6.02
N VAL A 389 -54.06 25.16 5.45
CA VAL A 389 -54.09 26.39 4.64
C VAL A 389 -54.97 26.20 3.40
N GLY A 390 -54.87 25.06 2.72
CA GLY A 390 -55.72 24.72 1.58
C GLY A 390 -57.20 24.67 1.94
N ILE A 391 -57.56 24.03 3.06
CA ILE A 391 -58.95 23.98 3.55
C ILE A 391 -59.45 25.38 3.90
N LEU A 392 -58.65 26.21 4.58
CA LEU A 392 -59.02 27.58 4.92
C LEU A 392 -59.26 28.45 3.67
N ILE A 393 -58.45 28.28 2.62
CA ILE A 393 -58.63 28.96 1.34
C ILE A 393 -59.92 28.49 0.66
N ILE A 394 -60.16 27.16 0.60
CA ILE A 394 -61.39 26.60 -0.01
C ILE A 394 -62.64 27.10 0.73
N VAL A 395 -62.63 27.04 2.07
CA VAL A 395 -63.74 27.57 2.88
C VAL A 395 -63.89 29.07 2.67
N GLY A 396 -62.79 29.82 2.60
CA GLY A 396 -62.79 31.25 2.28
C GLY A 396 -63.45 31.54 0.92
N PHE A 397 -63.12 30.78 -0.12
CA PHE A 397 -63.73 30.89 -1.44
C PHE A 397 -65.20 30.49 -1.43
N ILE A 398 -65.58 29.42 -0.74
CA ILE A 398 -66.98 29.02 -0.60
C ILE A 398 -67.78 30.11 0.12
N VAL A 399 -67.25 30.67 1.21
CA VAL A 399 -67.89 31.78 1.94
C VAL A 399 -67.99 33.04 1.06
N ALA A 400 -66.95 33.36 0.28
CA ALA A 400 -66.98 34.47 -0.66
C ALA A 400 -68.05 34.26 -1.75
N ILE A 401 -68.12 33.09 -2.37
CA ILE A 401 -69.12 32.73 -3.39
C ILE A 401 -70.54 32.73 -2.79
N LEU A 402 -70.72 32.22 -1.57
CA LEU A 402 -72.01 32.24 -0.87
C LEU A 402 -72.43 33.66 -0.46
N ARG A 403 -71.47 34.50 -0.04
CA ARG A 403 -71.71 35.93 0.21
C ARG A 403 -72.08 36.64 -1.08
N GLU A 404 -71.34 36.44 -2.16
CA GLU A 404 -71.59 37.05 -3.46
C GLU A 404 -72.95 36.60 -4.02
N ARG A 405 -73.33 35.33 -3.89
CA ARG A 405 -74.68 34.85 -4.22
C ARG A 405 -75.77 35.48 -3.34
N ARG A 406 -75.50 35.73 -2.05
CA ARG A 406 -76.44 36.47 -1.18
C ARG A 406 -76.54 37.94 -1.56
N TYR A 407 -75.44 38.60 -1.89
CA TYR A 407 -75.43 40.00 -2.36
C TYR A 407 -76.13 40.12 -3.73
N ASN A 408 -75.86 39.22 -4.67
CA ASN A 408 -76.51 39.18 -5.98
C ASN A 408 -78.00 38.76 -5.90
N ALA A 409 -78.41 38.00 -4.88
CA ALA A 409 -79.82 37.68 -4.62
C ALA A 409 -80.57 38.84 -3.95
N VAL A 410 -79.87 39.70 -3.20
CA VAL A 410 -80.43 40.95 -2.65
C VAL A 410 -80.61 41.99 -3.77
N ASP A 411 -79.68 42.07 -4.72
CA ASP A 411 -79.72 43.06 -5.81
C ASP A 411 -80.76 42.74 -6.91
N ARG A 412 -81.24 41.49 -7.00
CA ARG A 412 -82.29 41.09 -7.96
C ARG A 412 -83.73 41.30 -7.45
N ARG A 413 -83.91 41.80 -6.21
CA ARG A 413 -85.23 42.08 -5.62
C ARG A 413 -85.52 43.58 -5.42
N SER A 414 -84.58 44.47 -5.73
CA SER A 414 -84.79 45.91 -5.78
C SER A 414 -84.95 46.37 -7.23
N GLY A 415 -86.16 46.24 -7.75
CA GLY A 415 -86.59 47.00 -8.94
C GLY A 415 -86.50 48.50 -8.66
N THR A 416 -85.95 49.23 -9.63
CA THR A 416 -85.78 50.68 -9.71
C THR A 416 -87.03 51.50 -9.33
N PRO A 417 -86.86 52.80 -8.99
CA PRO A 417 -87.17 53.77 -10.03
C PRO A 417 -86.12 54.88 -10.18
N GLN A 418 -85.97 55.29 -11.43
CA GLN A 418 -85.22 56.44 -11.87
C GLN A 418 -85.83 57.74 -11.34
N VAL A 419 -84.98 58.72 -11.03
CA VAL A 419 -85.36 60.12 -10.89
C VAL A 419 -84.46 60.95 -11.79
N ILE A 420 -85.10 61.61 -12.75
CA ILE A 420 -84.59 62.61 -13.67
C ILE A 420 -84.50 63.95 -12.93
N GLY A 421 -83.38 64.68 -13.06
CA GLY A 421 -83.24 66.08 -12.66
C GLY A 421 -81.78 66.57 -12.62
N PRO A 422 -81.49 67.87 -12.89
CA PRO A 422 -80.60 68.25 -13.99
C PRO A 422 -79.25 68.89 -13.61
N ASP A 423 -78.38 68.91 -14.63
CA ASP A 423 -77.12 69.63 -14.88
C ASP A 423 -76.61 70.71 -13.91
N THR A 424 -75.33 70.61 -13.54
CA THR A 424 -74.31 71.69 -13.73
C THR A 424 -72.88 71.09 -13.77
N PRO A 425 -71.93 71.65 -14.57
CA PRO A 425 -70.64 71.01 -14.86
C PRO A 425 -69.44 71.57 -14.07
N ASP A 426 -68.44 70.70 -13.95
CA ASP A 426 -66.99 70.91 -13.82
C ASP A 426 -66.38 71.62 -12.59
N PHE A 427 -65.38 70.95 -11.98
CA PHE A 427 -63.98 71.42 -11.87
C PHE A 427 -63.23 70.58 -10.81
N HIS A 428 -62.44 69.57 -11.23
CA HIS A 428 -61.16 69.12 -10.60
C HIS A 428 -60.65 67.78 -11.19
N GLY A 429 -60.12 67.87 -12.42
CA GLY A 429 -59.42 66.79 -13.13
C GLY A 429 -57.99 66.49 -12.65
N VAL A 430 -57.68 66.62 -11.35
CA VAL A 430 -56.36 66.27 -10.78
C VAL A 430 -56.46 65.34 -9.56
N ALA A 431 -57.64 65.18 -8.97
CA ALA A 431 -57.89 64.17 -7.94
C ALA A 431 -58.15 62.77 -8.52
N SER A 432 -58.60 62.68 -9.78
CA SER A 432 -58.94 61.41 -10.45
C SER A 432 -57.73 60.55 -10.84
N ALA A 433 -56.51 61.11 -10.88
CA ALA A 433 -55.30 60.34 -11.16
C ALA A 433 -54.69 59.64 -9.92
N MET A 434 -55.20 59.92 -8.71
CA MET A 434 -54.91 59.14 -7.49
C MET A 434 -56.16 58.46 -6.90
N ALA A 435 -57.35 58.68 -7.47
CA ALA A 435 -58.58 58.01 -7.06
C ALA A 435 -58.91 56.77 -7.91
N GLY A 436 -58.01 56.37 -8.81
CA GLY A 436 -58.09 55.15 -9.61
C GLY A 436 -57.40 53.95 -8.94
N SER A 437 -57.72 53.69 -7.67
CA SER A 437 -57.63 52.38 -7.00
C SER A 437 -57.95 52.60 -5.52
N THR A 438 -59.22 52.84 -5.19
CA THR A 438 -59.70 52.59 -3.83
C THR A 438 -59.95 51.10 -3.65
N GLY A 439 -58.89 50.30 -3.83
CA GLY A 439 -58.74 49.10 -3.03
C GLY A 439 -58.34 49.59 -1.63
N TYR A 440 -59.09 49.20 -0.60
CA TYR A 440 -58.81 49.56 0.78
C TYR A 440 -57.31 49.36 1.08
N LEU A 441 -56.55 50.45 1.24
CA LEU A 441 -55.18 50.36 1.76
C LEU A 441 -55.26 49.65 3.12
N SER A 442 -54.34 48.72 3.35
CA SER A 442 -54.28 48.04 4.65
C SER A 442 -54.09 49.09 5.76
N PHE A 443 -54.55 48.81 6.98
CA PHE A 443 -54.38 49.71 8.13
C PHE A 443 -52.92 50.17 8.30
N LEU A 444 -51.98 49.27 7.99
CA LEU A 444 -50.54 49.51 8.08
C LEU A 444 -50.07 50.49 7.00
N ASP A 445 -50.58 50.38 5.77
CA ASP A 445 -50.26 51.31 4.69
C ASP A 445 -50.82 52.71 4.97
N ASP A 446 -52.04 52.82 5.50
CA ASP A 446 -52.63 54.11 5.86
C ASP A 446 -51.87 54.76 7.04
N PHE A 447 -51.49 53.97 8.05
CA PHE A 447 -50.66 54.43 9.16
C PHE A 447 -49.28 54.92 8.69
N MET A 448 -48.57 54.12 7.89
CA MET A 448 -47.25 54.48 7.34
C MET A 448 -47.35 55.71 6.45
N THR A 449 -48.38 55.79 5.61
CA THR A 449 -48.64 56.94 4.73
C THR A 449 -48.86 58.21 5.55
N LYS A 450 -49.66 58.14 6.62
CA LYS A 450 -49.88 59.29 7.52
C LYS A 450 -48.60 59.73 8.22
N LYS A 451 -47.79 58.79 8.73
CA LYS A 451 -46.54 59.11 9.42
C LYS A 451 -45.46 59.66 8.48
N LEU A 452 -45.27 59.07 7.32
CA LEU A 452 -44.32 59.55 6.31
C LEU A 452 -44.74 60.93 5.76
N ARG A 453 -46.03 61.18 5.54
CA ARG A 453 -46.52 62.52 5.17
C ARG A 453 -46.27 63.55 6.27
N LEU A 454 -46.50 63.20 7.53
CA LEU A 454 -46.18 64.06 8.68
C LEU A 454 -44.68 64.36 8.78
N TRP A 455 -43.83 63.35 8.57
CA TRP A 455 -42.37 63.52 8.58
C TRP A 455 -41.87 64.35 7.39
N ALA A 456 -42.37 64.09 6.19
CA ALA A 456 -42.05 64.87 4.99
C ALA A 456 -42.49 66.34 5.14
N ALA A 457 -43.68 66.59 5.71
CA ALA A 457 -44.12 67.92 6.04
C ALA A 457 -43.26 68.56 7.15
N PHE A 458 -42.75 67.78 8.10
CA PHE A 458 -41.84 68.28 9.14
C PHE A 458 -40.49 68.71 8.55
N VAL A 459 -39.91 67.92 7.65
CA VAL A 459 -38.61 68.18 7.00
C VAL A 459 -38.70 69.36 6.04
N SER A 460 -39.78 69.45 5.24
CA SER A 460 -39.92 70.45 4.16
C SER A 460 -40.45 71.82 4.63
N LYS A 461 -41.08 71.92 5.80
CA LYS A 461 -41.74 73.17 6.24
C LYS A 461 -40.76 74.22 6.77
N GLY A 462 -40.88 75.44 6.23
CA GLY A 462 -40.20 76.64 6.72
C GLY A 462 -38.68 76.62 6.47
N ASN A 463 -37.90 77.11 7.45
CA ASN A 463 -36.44 77.19 7.36
C ASN A 463 -35.70 75.93 7.85
N ARG A 464 -36.41 74.80 8.06
CA ARG A 464 -35.83 73.54 8.58
C ARG A 464 -34.88 72.83 7.60
N PRO A 465 -35.11 72.79 6.27
CA PRO A 465 -34.16 72.19 5.33
C PRO A 465 -32.75 72.80 5.43
N LYS A 466 -32.65 74.12 5.62
CA LYS A 466 -31.37 74.83 5.79
C LYS A 466 -30.60 74.44 7.05
N LYS A 467 -31.27 73.82 8.04
CA LYS A 467 -30.64 73.28 9.26
C LYS A 467 -30.38 71.78 9.16
N ILE A 468 -31.30 71.04 8.54
CA ILE A 468 -31.22 69.57 8.42
C ILE A 468 -30.14 69.15 7.43
N ILE A 469 -30.03 69.81 6.27
CA ILE A 469 -29.01 69.47 5.26
C ILE A 469 -27.57 69.56 5.80
N PRO A 470 -27.13 70.68 6.42
CA PRO A 470 -25.78 70.74 6.98
C PRO A 470 -25.59 69.79 8.16
N MET A 471 -26.62 69.52 8.96
CA MET A 471 -26.56 68.52 10.02
C MET A 471 -26.27 67.12 9.45
N VAL A 472 -26.99 66.71 8.40
CA VAL A 472 -26.74 65.42 7.73
C VAL A 472 -25.36 65.40 7.08
N LEU A 473 -24.92 66.50 6.47
CA LEU A 473 -23.60 66.59 5.87
C LEU A 473 -22.47 66.41 6.91
N VAL A 474 -22.61 67.02 8.09
CA VAL A 474 -21.67 66.80 9.21
C VAL A 474 -21.65 65.34 9.63
N VAL A 475 -22.81 64.68 9.73
CA VAL A 475 -22.89 63.24 10.05
C VAL A 475 -22.16 62.41 8.98
N VAL A 476 -22.36 62.70 7.70
CA VAL A 476 -21.69 62.00 6.59
C VAL A 476 -20.17 62.18 6.66
N VAL A 477 -19.67 63.40 6.92
CA VAL A 477 -18.24 63.67 7.04
C VAL A 477 -17.63 62.91 8.22
N VAL A 478 -18.31 62.88 9.38
CA VAL A 478 -17.86 62.10 10.54
C VAL A 478 -17.80 60.60 10.22
N CYS A 479 -18.79 60.05 9.52
CA CYS A 479 -18.77 58.65 9.07
C CYS A 479 -17.63 58.39 8.05
N ALA A 480 -17.35 59.35 7.16
CA ALA A 480 -16.29 59.22 6.16
C ALA A 480 -14.87 59.24 6.75
N VAL A 481 -14.65 59.96 7.86
CA VAL A 481 -13.37 59.93 8.59
C VAL A 481 -13.04 58.51 9.08
N GLY A 482 -14.05 57.68 9.36
CA GLY A 482 -13.87 56.27 9.73
C GLY A 482 -13.21 55.41 8.64
N LEU A 483 -13.22 55.85 7.37
CA LEU A 483 -12.55 55.15 6.27
C LEU A 483 -11.02 55.24 6.33
N TYR A 484 -10.45 56.16 7.12
CA TYR A 484 -8.99 56.24 7.29
C TYR A 484 -8.41 54.98 7.98
N ASN A 485 -9.22 54.28 8.79
CA ASN A 485 -8.82 53.07 9.50
C ASN A 485 -9.34 51.79 8.82
N ILE A 486 -9.49 51.78 7.49
CA ILE A 486 -9.93 50.59 6.76
C ILE A 486 -8.73 49.65 6.53
N ASP A 487 -8.74 48.52 7.21
CA ASP A 487 -7.81 47.42 6.94
C ASP A 487 -8.43 46.49 5.88
N ILE A 488 -7.75 46.33 4.75
CA ILE A 488 -8.21 45.47 3.65
C ILE A 488 -7.63 44.08 3.84
N GLU A 489 -8.48 43.11 4.14
CA GLU A 489 -8.12 41.69 4.18
C GLU A 489 -7.93 41.17 2.75
N THR A 490 -6.73 40.65 2.44
CA THR A 490 -6.38 40.12 1.11
C THR A 490 -6.19 38.61 1.09
N ASP A 491 -6.17 37.95 2.26
CA ASP A 491 -6.05 36.50 2.35
C ASP A 491 -7.35 35.82 1.90
N PRO A 492 -7.35 35.09 0.77
CA PRO A 492 -8.55 34.43 0.27
C PRO A 492 -9.10 33.41 1.28
N ILE A 493 -8.26 32.76 2.07
CA ILE A 493 -8.71 31.70 2.99
C ILE A 493 -9.60 32.32 4.07
N LYS A 494 -9.16 33.44 4.66
CA LYS A 494 -9.89 34.16 5.71
C LYS A 494 -11.15 34.86 5.18
N LEU A 495 -11.21 35.17 3.88
CA LEU A 495 -12.43 35.66 3.23
C LEU A 495 -13.51 34.58 3.09
N TRP A 496 -13.11 33.36 2.75
CA TRP A 496 -14.05 32.28 2.40
C TRP A 496 -14.35 31.33 3.56
N VAL A 497 -13.51 31.30 4.59
CA VAL A 497 -13.63 30.39 5.72
C VAL A 497 -13.65 31.17 7.02
N SER A 498 -14.65 30.89 7.86
CA SER A 498 -14.74 31.50 9.19
C SER A 498 -13.62 30.97 10.09
N THR A 499 -12.97 31.85 10.84
CA THR A 499 -11.89 31.50 11.77
C THR A 499 -12.35 30.62 12.93
N SER A 500 -13.66 30.53 13.18
CA SER A 500 -14.26 29.65 14.20
C SER A 500 -14.73 28.30 13.64
N SER A 501 -14.43 28.00 12.37
CA SER A 501 -14.78 26.71 11.78
C SER A 501 -13.75 25.66 12.17
N THR A 502 -14.22 24.42 12.38
CA THR A 502 -13.36 23.29 12.72
C THR A 502 -12.26 23.08 11.68
N SER A 503 -12.60 23.20 10.39
CA SER A 503 -11.62 23.07 9.29
C SER A 503 -10.52 24.13 9.30
N TYR A 504 -10.81 25.35 9.77
CA TYR A 504 -9.79 26.39 9.92
C TYR A 504 -8.86 26.08 11.10
N GLU A 505 -9.42 25.65 12.23
CA GLU A 505 -8.65 25.27 13.42
C GLU A 505 -7.77 24.04 13.17
N GLU A 506 -8.29 23.00 12.52
CA GLU A 506 -7.54 21.80 12.13
C GLU A 506 -6.41 22.12 11.15
N ARG A 507 -6.68 22.98 10.15
CA ARG A 507 -5.65 23.44 9.20
C ARG A 507 -4.56 24.24 9.91
N GLN A 508 -4.92 25.13 10.83
CA GLN A 508 -3.96 25.91 11.60
C GLN A 508 -3.11 24.98 12.47
N HIS A 509 -3.75 24.04 13.17
CA HIS A 509 -3.07 23.05 14.01
C HIS A 509 -2.11 22.18 13.20
N TYR A 510 -2.51 21.74 12.01
CA TYR A 510 -1.64 21.02 11.09
C TYR A 510 -0.42 21.87 10.68
N GLY A 511 -0.64 23.14 10.34
CA GLY A 511 0.43 24.07 9.95
C GLY A 511 1.43 24.34 11.07
N ASP A 512 0.99 24.34 12.33
CA ASP A 512 1.86 24.53 13.49
C ASP A 512 2.75 23.30 13.77
N ILE A 513 2.29 22.08 13.43
CA ILE A 513 3.03 20.82 13.64
C ILE A 513 3.95 20.49 12.46
N PHE A 514 3.43 20.58 11.24
CA PHE A 514 4.06 20.05 10.03
C PHE A 514 4.61 21.14 9.09
N ASN A 515 4.56 22.41 9.52
CA ASN A 515 4.71 23.59 8.67
C ASN A 515 3.54 23.76 7.68
N PRO A 516 3.39 24.96 7.08
CA PRO A 516 2.40 25.18 6.04
C PRO A 516 2.62 24.23 4.85
N PHE A 517 1.53 23.84 4.21
CA PHE A 517 1.58 23.05 2.99
C PHE A 517 2.47 23.75 1.94
N TYR A 518 3.29 22.97 1.24
CA TYR A 518 4.20 23.49 0.23
C TYR A 518 3.44 24.17 -0.92
N ARG A 519 4.06 25.15 -1.56
CA ARG A 519 3.51 25.78 -2.77
C ARG A 519 3.83 24.90 -3.98
N SER A 520 2.83 24.59 -4.79
CA SER A 520 2.99 23.79 -6.01
C SER A 520 2.91 24.69 -7.24
N GLU A 521 3.95 24.64 -8.08
CA GLU A 521 4.01 25.29 -9.39
C GLU A 521 4.14 24.20 -10.46
N GLN A 522 3.09 23.99 -11.26
CA GLN A 522 3.02 22.87 -12.21
C GLN A 522 3.06 23.35 -13.66
N ILE A 523 3.88 22.70 -14.49
CA ILE A 523 3.93 22.90 -15.95
C ILE A 523 3.42 21.63 -16.64
N ILE A 524 2.39 21.78 -17.48
CA ILE A 524 1.83 20.68 -18.26
C ILE A 524 2.27 20.84 -19.72
N LEU A 525 3.04 19.88 -20.23
CA LEU A 525 3.54 19.87 -21.60
C LEU A 525 2.72 18.89 -22.45
N VAL A 526 2.14 19.39 -23.55
CA VAL A 526 1.36 18.58 -24.49
C VAL A 526 1.92 18.71 -25.90
N PRO A 527 2.22 17.60 -26.60
CA PRO A 527 2.69 17.64 -27.98
C PRO A 527 1.60 18.14 -28.93
N LYS A 528 1.92 19.16 -29.73
CA LYS A 528 0.96 19.77 -30.68
C LYS A 528 0.50 18.84 -31.80
N ASP A 529 1.31 17.84 -32.13
CA ASP A 529 1.05 16.84 -33.16
C ASP A 529 0.27 15.62 -32.63
N GLY A 530 -0.07 15.58 -31.33
CA GLY A 530 -0.76 14.44 -30.70
C GLY A 530 0.08 13.17 -30.62
N GLY A 531 1.40 13.28 -30.82
CA GLY A 531 2.33 12.17 -30.72
C GLY A 531 2.62 11.72 -29.28
N SER A 532 3.32 10.59 -29.13
CA SER A 532 3.80 10.11 -27.83
C SER A 532 4.78 11.11 -27.17
N ILE A 533 4.66 11.29 -25.85
CA ILE A 533 5.46 12.23 -25.05
C ILE A 533 6.91 11.77 -24.84
N TYR A 534 7.18 10.45 -24.92
CA TYR A 534 8.51 9.86 -24.66
C TYR A 534 9.51 10.03 -25.81
N ARG A 535 9.20 10.85 -26.82
CA ARG A 535 10.11 11.12 -27.93
C ARG A 535 11.32 11.90 -27.44
N SER A 536 12.50 11.51 -27.90
CA SER A 536 13.77 12.16 -27.51
C SER A 536 13.76 13.68 -27.72
N SER A 537 13.11 14.19 -28.77
CA SER A 537 13.01 15.63 -29.01
C SER A 537 12.22 16.36 -27.93
N ILE A 538 11.12 15.80 -27.45
CA ILE A 538 10.27 16.41 -26.42
C ILE A 538 10.95 16.33 -25.06
N LEU A 539 11.57 15.18 -24.74
CA LEU A 539 12.33 15.01 -23.51
C LEU A 539 13.50 15.99 -23.42
N LYS A 540 14.22 16.25 -24.52
CA LYS A 540 15.30 17.25 -24.56
C LYS A 540 14.79 18.66 -24.26
N GLU A 541 13.65 19.05 -24.83
CA GLU A 541 13.04 20.35 -24.54
C GLU A 541 12.53 20.43 -23.09
N ALA A 542 11.96 19.37 -22.54
CA ALA A 542 11.54 19.33 -21.14
C ALA A 542 12.72 19.53 -20.17
N ILE A 543 13.85 18.84 -20.42
CA ILE A 543 15.09 19.01 -19.63
C ILE A 543 15.63 20.45 -19.79
N HIS A 544 15.56 21.01 -21.00
CA HIS A 544 15.98 22.39 -21.21
C HIS A 544 15.14 23.38 -20.39
N VAL A 545 13.81 23.25 -20.43
CA VAL A 545 12.88 24.09 -19.63
C VAL A 545 13.14 23.93 -18.14
N GLN A 546 13.36 22.70 -17.66
CA GLN A 546 13.70 22.43 -16.26
C GLN A 546 14.99 23.16 -15.84
N ASN A 547 16.05 23.10 -16.66
CA ASN A 547 17.31 23.78 -16.36
C ASN A 547 17.17 25.31 -16.38
N VAL A 548 16.36 25.86 -17.29
CA VAL A 548 16.06 27.30 -17.31
C VAL A 548 15.34 27.70 -16.03
N ALA A 549 14.31 26.95 -15.63
CA ALA A 549 13.55 27.22 -14.40
C ALA A 549 14.43 27.13 -13.15
N ALA A 550 15.33 26.13 -13.07
CA ALA A 550 16.23 25.95 -11.94
C ALA A 550 17.25 27.09 -11.77
N ASN A 551 17.59 27.80 -12.85
CA ASN A 551 18.58 28.87 -12.85
C ASN A 551 17.97 30.29 -12.79
N VAL A 552 16.65 30.41 -12.60
CA VAL A 552 16.01 31.70 -12.40
C VAL A 552 16.43 32.26 -11.05
N THR A 553 16.97 33.48 -11.06
CA THR A 553 17.26 34.25 -9.85
C THR A 553 16.42 35.51 -9.81
N TYR A 554 15.96 35.86 -8.61
CA TYR A 554 15.27 37.11 -8.35
C TYR A 554 16.20 38.04 -7.56
N THR A 555 16.35 39.28 -7.99
CA THR A 555 17.10 40.30 -7.25
C THR A 555 16.11 41.35 -6.75
N SER A 556 16.16 41.65 -5.45
CA SER A 556 15.32 42.67 -4.81
C SER A 556 15.54 44.04 -5.45
N ASP A 557 14.51 44.90 -5.43
CA ASP A 557 14.53 46.24 -6.03
C ASP A 557 15.63 47.14 -5.45
N ASP A 558 16.03 46.89 -4.19
CA ASP A 558 17.12 47.60 -3.50
C ASP A 558 18.52 47.03 -3.82
N GLY A 559 18.60 45.91 -4.56
CA GLY A 559 19.84 45.27 -5.02
C GLY A 559 20.63 44.51 -3.94
N GLU A 560 20.12 44.42 -2.71
CA GLU A 560 20.85 43.82 -1.57
C GLU A 560 20.73 42.29 -1.48
N GLU A 561 19.65 41.71 -2.01
CA GLU A 561 19.37 40.27 -1.90
C GLU A 561 19.08 39.66 -3.27
N THR A 562 19.77 38.55 -3.56
CA THR A 562 19.47 37.68 -4.72
C THR A 562 19.01 36.33 -4.19
N ILE A 563 17.80 35.93 -4.57
CA ILE A 563 17.15 34.68 -4.17
C ILE A 563 17.17 33.72 -5.36
N ALA A 564 17.70 32.52 -5.15
CA ALA A 564 17.68 31.42 -6.10
C ALA A 564 16.64 30.36 -5.70
N LEU A 565 16.36 29.42 -6.62
CA LEU A 565 15.43 28.33 -6.34
C LEU A 565 15.87 27.47 -5.14
N ASP A 566 17.17 27.22 -4.99
CA ASP A 566 17.70 26.40 -3.90
C ASP A 566 17.48 27.02 -2.50
N ASP A 567 17.24 28.34 -2.43
CA ASP A 567 16.98 29.05 -1.18
C ASP A 567 15.54 28.84 -0.67
N ILE A 568 14.59 28.52 -1.57
CA ILE A 568 13.15 28.48 -1.27
C ILE A 568 12.50 27.12 -1.55
N CYS A 569 13.20 26.19 -2.20
CA CYS A 569 12.65 24.90 -2.57
C CYS A 569 12.41 24.01 -1.33
N TRP A 570 11.47 23.08 -1.46
CA TRP A 570 11.24 22.06 -0.44
C TRP A 570 12.37 21.02 -0.47
N LYS A 571 12.98 20.76 0.70
CA LYS A 571 14.10 19.81 0.86
C LYS A 571 13.72 18.72 1.86
N ALA A 572 13.16 17.60 1.40
CA ALA A 572 12.65 16.55 2.29
C ALA A 572 13.71 15.94 3.25
N THR A 573 14.95 15.77 2.78
CA THR A 573 16.09 15.25 3.57
C THR A 573 17.08 16.35 3.97
N GLY A 574 16.80 17.62 3.64
CA GLY A 574 17.70 18.76 3.89
C GLY A 574 18.90 18.89 2.94
N THR A 575 19.14 17.92 2.06
CA THR A 575 20.35 17.87 1.21
C THR A 575 20.14 18.37 -0.22
N GLY A 576 18.90 18.43 -0.73
CA GLY A 576 18.59 18.93 -2.06
C GLY A 576 17.10 19.18 -2.26
N CYS A 577 16.75 19.96 -3.29
CA CYS A 577 15.36 20.20 -3.70
C CYS A 577 14.73 18.89 -4.21
N THR A 578 13.57 18.52 -3.66
CA THR A 578 12.77 17.37 -4.11
C THR A 578 11.78 17.72 -5.20
#